data_AF-A0A5C3ERM4-F1
#
_entry.id   AF-A0A5C3ERM4-F1
#
_cell.length_a   1.000
_cell.length_b   1.000
_cell.length_c   1.000
_cell.angle_alpha   90.00
_cell.angle_beta   90.00
_cell.angle_gamma   90.00
#
_symmetry.space_group_name_H-M   'P 1'
#
loop_
_entity.id
_entity.type
_entity.pdbx_description
1 polymer ?
#
loop_
_entity_poly.entity_id
_entity_poly.type
_entity_poly.pdbx_seq_one_letter_code
_entity_poly.pdbx_strand_id
1 'polypeptide(L)' 'MSGRQGGKAKPLKAPKKANKELDEDDLAFLKKKKEDEAARKAAAAKLTAGKKK' A
#
# COMPACT_ATOMS: atom_id res chain seq x y z
N MET A 1 -42.44 13.21 -17.68
CA MET A 1 -41.79 12.72 -16.44
C MET A 1 -40.36 12.27 -16.75
N SER A 2 -39.44 13.21 -17.03
CA SER A 2 -38.02 12.92 -17.25
C SER A 2 -37.25 12.92 -15.92
N GLY A 3 -37.47 11.86 -15.13
CA GLY A 3 -36.84 11.66 -13.83
C GLY A 3 -35.52 10.88 -13.93
N ARG A 4 -34.49 11.51 -14.49
CA ARG A 4 -33.06 11.37 -14.10
C ARG A 4 -32.59 10.02 -13.52
N GLN A 5 -32.74 8.91 -14.25
CA GLN A 5 -32.07 7.63 -13.89
C GLN A 5 -30.56 7.64 -14.21
N GLY A 6 -30.02 8.72 -14.77
CA GLY A 6 -28.59 8.88 -15.09
C GLY A 6 -27.74 9.55 -13.99
N GLY A 7 -28.33 9.94 -12.85
CA GLY A 7 -27.64 10.67 -11.80
C GLY A 7 -27.15 9.76 -10.69
N LYS A 8 -25.96 9.14 -10.87
CA LYS A 8 -25.35 8.23 -9.89
C LYS A 8 -26.34 7.14 -9.44
N ALA A 9 -26.49 6.10 -10.26
CA ALA A 9 -26.62 4.79 -9.64
C ALA A 9 -25.54 4.75 -8.56
N LYS A 10 -25.94 4.59 -7.28
CA LYS A 10 -25.01 4.29 -6.18
C LYS A 10 -23.97 3.33 -6.76
N PRO A 11 -22.68 3.35 -6.36
CA PRO A 11 -21.77 2.29 -6.77
C PRO A 11 -22.31 0.95 -6.24
N LEU A 12 -23.29 0.38 -6.94
CA LEU A 12 -23.97 -0.89 -6.68
C LEU A 12 -22.97 -2.04 -6.88
N LYS A 13 -21.79 -1.68 -7.38
CA LYS A 13 -20.61 -2.50 -7.53
C LYS A 13 -19.38 -1.65 -7.25
N ALA A 14 -19.31 -1.01 -6.08
CA ALA A 14 -17.98 -0.70 -5.53
C ALA A 14 -17.15 -2.00 -5.63
N PRO A 15 -15.90 -1.95 -6.12
CA PRO A 15 -15.10 -3.17 -6.24
C PRO A 15 -15.10 -3.79 -4.85
N LYS A 16 -15.70 -4.98 -4.72
CA LYS A 16 -15.58 -5.76 -3.50
C LYS A 16 -14.09 -5.84 -3.26
N LYS A 17 -13.60 -5.17 -2.22
CA LYS A 17 -12.21 -5.24 -1.83
C LYS A 17 -11.96 -6.73 -1.62
N ALA A 18 -11.36 -7.38 -2.61
CA ALA A 18 -10.99 -8.77 -2.46
C ALA A 18 -10.04 -8.77 -1.27
N ASN A 19 -10.45 -9.44 -0.19
CA ASN A 19 -9.53 -9.70 0.89
C ASN A 19 -8.39 -10.46 0.23
N LYS A 20 -7.24 -9.79 0.15
CA LYS A 20 -6.04 -10.41 -0.34
C LYS A 20 -5.65 -11.37 0.78
N GLU A 21 -6.00 -12.64 0.61
CA GLU A 21 -5.51 -13.71 1.46
C GLU A 21 -4.00 -13.72 1.24
N LEU A 22 -3.28 -13.08 2.16
CA LEU A 22 -1.83 -13.08 2.16
C LEU A 22 -1.43 -14.41 2.75
N ASP A 23 -0.98 -15.30 1.89
CA ASP A 23 -0.46 -16.61 2.29
C ASP A 23 0.82 -16.46 3.13
N GLU A 24 1.28 -17.54 3.77
CA GLU A 24 2.45 -17.51 4.65
C GLU A 24 3.71 -16.98 3.97
N ASP A 25 3.85 -17.25 2.66
CA ASP A 25 4.93 -16.75 1.82
C ASP A 25 4.86 -15.23 1.60
N ASP A 26 3.66 -14.68 1.42
CA ASP A 26 3.45 -13.23 1.27
C ASP A 26 3.79 -12.49 2.57
N LEU A 27 3.45 -13.07 3.71
CA LEU A 27 3.82 -12.53 5.03
C LEU A 27 5.34 -12.59 5.26
N ALA A 28 6.00 -13.66 4.83
CA ALA A 28 7.45 -13.79 4.90
C ALA A 28 8.15 -12.74 4.02
N PHE A 29 7.66 -12.54 2.78
CA PHE A 29 8.18 -11.51 1.88
C PHE A 29 7.97 -10.09 2.44
N LEU A 30 6.80 -9.81 3.01
CA LEU A 30 6.52 -8.51 3.63
C LEU A 30 7.41 -8.23 4.84
N LYS A 31 7.70 -9.23 5.67
CA LYS A 31 8.64 -9.10 6.79
C LYS A 31 10.05 -8.79 6.27
N LYS A 32 10.54 -9.59 5.32
CA LYS A 32 11.86 -9.39 4.70
C LYS A 32 11.99 -8.01 4.04
N LYS A 33 10.97 -7.58 3.29
CA LYS A 33 10.93 -6.27 2.64
C LYS A 33 10.98 -5.12 3.67
N LYS A 34 10.27 -5.24 4.79
CA LYS A 34 10.31 -4.24 5.87
C LYS A 34 11.67 -4.15 6.53
N GLU A 35 12.33 -5.28 6.76
CA GLU A 35 13.69 -5.34 7.30
C GLU A 35 14.70 -4.70 6.35
N ASP A 36 14.63 -5.04 5.06
CA ASP A 36 15.49 -4.46 4.02
C ASP A 36 15.28 -2.94 3.90
N GLU A 37 14.03 -2.48 3.95
CA GLU A 37 13.70 -1.06 3.88
C GLU A 37 14.17 -0.31 5.14
N ALA A 38 14.02 -0.90 6.32
CA ALA A 38 14.53 -0.33 7.57
C ALA A 38 16.07 -0.21 7.55
N ALA A 39 16.77 -1.25 7.08
CA ALA A 39 18.22 -1.24 6.92
C ALA A 39 18.67 -0.16 5.92
N ARG A 40 18.01 -0.07 4.76
CA ARG A 40 18.27 0.97 3.75
C ARG A 40 18.02 2.37 4.29
N LYS A 41 16.93 2.58 5.02
CA LYS A 41 16.61 3.89 5.61
C LYS A 41 17.60 4.28 6.69
N ALA A 42 18.04 3.35 7.53
CA ALA A 42 19.08 3.60 8.53
C ALA A 42 20.43 3.91 7.87
N ALA A 43 20.83 3.18 6.83
CA ALA A 43 22.03 3.46 6.06
C ALA A 43 21.95 4.84 5.37
N ALA A 44 20.83 5.16 4.72
CA ALA A 44 20.58 6.45 4.11
C ALA A 44 20.60 7.59 5.13
N ALA A 45 20.02 7.40 6.32
CA ALA A 45 20.07 8.38 7.40
C ALA A 45 21.50 8.62 7.90
N LYS A 46 22.31 7.55 8.06
CA LYS A 46 23.73 7.67 8.42
C LYS A 46 24.54 8.41 7.36
N LEU A 47 24.32 8.10 6.09
CA LEU A 47 25.01 8.74 4.97
C LEU A 47 24.62 10.22 4.83
N THR A 48 23.34 10.55 5.00
CA THR A 48 22.87 11.94 4.93
C THR A 48 23.27 12.76 6.15
N ALA A 49 23.36 12.17 7.34
CA ALA A 49 23.87 12.82 8.54
C ALA A 49 25.38 13.10 8.46
N GLY A 50 26.16 12.16 7.90
CA GLY A 50 27.61 12.34 7.72
C GLY A 50 27.99 13.33 6.62
N LYS A 51 27.12 13.52 5.60
CA LYS A 51 27.38 14.44 4.47
C LYS A 51 27.00 15.90 4.76
N LYS A 52 26.44 16.19 5.94
CA LYS A 52 26.04 17.54 6.38
C LYS A 52 27.01 18.19 7.37
N LYS A 53 28.16 17.56 7.63
CA LYS A 53 29.25 18.10 8.43
C LYS A 53 30.41 18.46 7.52
#